data_AF-A0A1C3K8G9-F1
#
_entry.id   AF-A0A1C3K8G9-F1
#
_cell.length_a   1.000
_cell.length_b   1.000
_cell.length_c   1.000
_cell.angle_alpha   90.00
_cell.angle_beta   90.00
_cell.angle_gamma   90.00
#
_symmetry.space_group_name_H-M   'P 1'
#
loop_
_entity.id
_entity.type
_entity.pdbx_description
1 polymer ?
#
loop_
_entity_poly.entity_id
_entity_poly.type
_entity_poly.pdbx_seq_one_letter_code
_entity_poly.pdbx_strand_id
1 'polypeptide(L)'
;MSKDVDAMKNFLASLGLPWTPGKTQRAELKASYRIGNTRPLTVERTTVEFNCDENRPRIWVPEFARTSFHVWFEAPQQSFDFAPNGTMLKIRNTAHGNAGAYTVGLKPL
;
A
#
# COMPACT_ATOMS: atom_id res chain seq x y z
N MET A 1 -8.10 11.48 -13.62
CA MET A 1 -7.63 10.21 -13.04
C MET A 1 -7.38 10.44 -11.55
N SER A 2 -7.69 9.48 -10.67
CA SER A 2 -7.40 9.65 -9.24
C SER A 2 -5.89 9.58 -8.98
N LYS A 3 -5.36 10.48 -8.14
CA LYS A 3 -3.93 10.48 -7.74
C LYS A 3 -3.48 9.12 -7.18
N ASP A 4 -4.39 8.40 -6.54
CA ASP A 4 -4.09 7.12 -5.88
C ASP A 4 -3.93 6.00 -6.91
N VAL A 5 -4.70 6.06 -8.00
CA VAL A 5 -4.55 5.18 -9.17
C VAL A 5 -3.21 5.44 -9.84
N ASP A 6 -2.85 6.71 -10.04
CA ASP A 6 -1.56 7.07 -10.66
C ASP A 6 -0.37 6.63 -9.78
N ALA A 7 -0.48 6.79 -8.45
CA ALA A 7 0.52 6.29 -7.51
C ALA A 7 0.71 4.77 -7.63
N MET A 8 -0.38 3.99 -7.68
CA MET A 8 -0.30 2.54 -7.80
C MET A 8 0.19 2.10 -9.19
N LYS A 9 -0.21 2.78 -10.27
CA LYS A 9 0.31 2.56 -11.65
C LYS A 9 1.82 2.77 -11.71
N ASN A 10 2.30 3.89 -11.17
CA ASN A 10 3.72 4.21 -11.18
C ASN A 10 4.55 3.23 -10.34
N PHE A 11 4.01 2.78 -9.20
CA PHE A 11 4.68 1.77 -8.39
C PHE A 11 4.73 0.40 -9.08
N LEU A 12 3.62 -0.06 -9.67
CA LEU A 12 3.64 -1.32 -10.44
C LEU A 12 4.62 -1.25 -11.61
N ALA A 13 4.68 -0.11 -12.31
CA ALA A 13 5.65 0.11 -13.38
C ALA A 13 7.11 0.03 -12.88
N SER A 14 7.42 0.55 -11.68
CA SER A 14 8.77 0.43 -11.10
C SER A 14 9.12 -1.00 -10.67
N LEU A 15 8.12 -1.86 -10.47
CA LEU A 15 8.28 -3.29 -10.25
C LEU A 15 8.31 -4.11 -11.56
N GLY A 16 8.18 -3.47 -12.72
CA GLY A 16 8.04 -4.15 -14.01
C GLY A 16 6.70 -4.88 -14.19
N LEU A 17 5.70 -4.55 -13.38
CA LEU A 17 4.36 -5.15 -13.43
C LEU A 17 3.38 -4.27 -14.23
N PRO A 18 2.56 -4.86 -15.10
CA PRO A 18 1.59 -4.08 -15.86
C PRO A 18 0.36 -3.72 -15.00
N TRP A 19 -0.13 -2.49 -15.17
CA TRP A 19 -1.48 -2.15 -14.75
C TRP A 19 -2.48 -2.78 -15.72
N THR A 20 -3.34 -3.68 -15.23
CA THR A 20 -4.39 -4.31 -16.04
C THR A 20 -5.74 -4.14 -15.34
N PRO A 21 -6.63 -3.27 -15.83
CA PRO A 21 -7.92 -3.01 -15.20
C PRO A 21 -8.71 -4.30 -14.89
N GLY A 22 -9.25 -4.40 -13.67
CA GLY A 22 -10.02 -5.56 -13.19
C GLY A 22 -9.20 -6.80 -12.84
N LYS A 23 -7.87 -6.73 -12.92
CA LYS A 23 -6.96 -7.81 -12.51
C LYS A 23 -6.22 -7.48 -11.23
N THR A 24 -5.69 -8.52 -10.60
CA THR A 24 -4.83 -8.40 -9.43
C THR A 24 -3.40 -8.73 -9.82
N GLN A 25 -2.47 -7.82 -9.53
CA GLN A 25 -1.03 -8.05 -9.62
C GLN A 25 -0.47 -8.46 -8.26
N ARG A 26 0.64 -9.18 -8.25
CA ARG A 26 1.30 -9.63 -7.01
C ARG A 26 2.79 -9.38 -7.09
N ALA A 27 3.38 -8.97 -5.96
CA ALA A 27 4.83 -8.80 -5.82
C ALA A 27 5.28 -9.18 -4.42
N GLU A 28 6.48 -9.78 -4.30
CA GLU A 28 7.18 -9.87 -3.02
C GLU A 28 7.87 -8.53 -2.73
N LEU A 29 7.57 -7.94 -1.58
CA LEU A 29 8.03 -6.61 -1.21
C LEU A 29 8.49 -6.57 0.24
N LYS A 30 9.30 -5.57 0.57
CA LYS A 30 9.54 -5.14 1.94
C LYS A 30 8.40 -4.22 2.37
N ALA A 31 7.78 -4.52 3.51
CA ALA A 31 6.70 -3.71 4.09
C ALA A 31 7.13 -3.09 5.42
N SER A 32 6.79 -1.83 5.63
CA SER A 32 7.04 -1.10 6.88
C SER A 32 5.75 -0.46 7.36
N TYR A 33 5.46 -0.57 8.65
CA TYR A 33 4.19 -0.16 9.23
C TYR A 33 4.42 0.74 10.41
N ARG A 34 3.68 1.84 10.51
CA ARG A 34 3.77 2.77 11.64
C ARG A 34 2.38 3.21 12.06
N ILE A 35 2.05 3.06 13.35
CA ILE A 35 0.79 3.54 13.94
C ILE A 35 1.12 4.71 14.88
N GLY A 36 0.57 5.89 14.60
CA GLY A 36 0.89 7.13 15.29
C GLY A 36 2.40 7.37 15.38
N ASN A 37 2.89 7.62 16.60
CA ASN A 37 4.31 7.90 16.85
C ASN A 37 5.14 6.66 17.24
N THR A 38 4.59 5.45 17.13
CA THR A 38 5.32 4.22 17.48
C THR A 38 6.50 3.92 16.55
N ARG A 39 7.42 3.06 16.99
CA ARG A 39 8.50 2.54 16.16
C ARG A 39 7.92 1.73 15.00
N PRO A 40 8.42 1.88 13.76
CA PRO A 40 7.93 1.09 12.65
C PRO A 40 8.17 -0.40 12.84
N LEU A 41 7.15 -1.23 12.60
CA LEU A 41 7.31 -2.66 12.39
C LEU A 41 7.73 -2.88 10.94
N THR A 42 8.74 -3.71 10.70
CA THR A 42 9.22 -4.01 9.35
C THR A 42 9.11 -5.50 9.09
N VAL A 43 8.57 -5.85 7.93
CA VAL A 43 8.53 -7.20 7.36
C VAL A 43 9.43 -7.17 6.14
N GLU A 44 10.54 -7.90 6.22
CA GLU A 44 11.59 -7.84 5.20
C GLU A 44 11.16 -8.42 3.85
N ARG A 45 10.21 -9.36 3.85
CA ARG A 45 9.65 -9.96 2.65
C ARG A 45 8.22 -10.42 2.90
N THR A 46 7.28 -9.95 2.10
CA THR A 46 5.87 -10.35 2.15
C THR A 46 5.21 -10.23 0.78
N THR A 47 4.25 -11.08 0.46
CA THR A 47 3.51 -11.03 -0.80
C THR A 47 2.39 -9.99 -0.72
N VAL A 48 2.48 -8.95 -1.54
CA VAL A 48 1.48 -7.89 -1.63
C VAL A 48 0.64 -8.08 -2.88
N GLU A 49 -0.67 -7.91 -2.74
CA GLU A 49 -1.60 -7.92 -3.88
C GLU A 49 -2.09 -6.51 -4.22
N PHE A 50 -2.14 -6.18 -5.51
CA PHE A 50 -2.60 -4.91 -6.04
C PHE A 50 -3.81 -5.16 -6.95
N ASN A 51 -4.99 -4.79 -6.51
CA ASN A 51 -6.20 -4.87 -7.32
C ASN A 51 -6.33 -3.62 -8.19
N CYS A 52 -6.11 -3.77 -9.49
CA CYS A 52 -6.07 -2.70 -10.48
C CYS A 52 -7.50 -2.26 -10.87
N ASP A 53 -8.21 -1.62 -9.95
CA ASP A 53 -9.49 -0.97 -10.21
C ASP A 53 -9.27 0.53 -10.46
N GLU A 54 -9.88 1.07 -11.52
CA GLU A 54 -9.70 2.47 -11.92
C GLU A 54 -10.47 3.47 -11.06
N ASN A 55 -11.48 2.99 -10.34
CA ASN A 55 -12.32 3.80 -9.46
C ASN A 55 -11.96 3.59 -7.99
N ARG A 56 -11.58 2.36 -7.62
CA ARG A 56 -11.30 1.95 -6.23
C ARG A 56 -10.09 1.03 -6.16
N PRO A 57 -8.87 1.54 -6.39
CA PRO A 57 -7.67 0.73 -6.31
C PRO A 57 -7.52 0.16 -4.89
N ARG A 58 -7.16 -1.12 -4.79
CA ARG A 58 -6.98 -1.79 -3.49
C ARG A 58 -5.64 -2.48 -3.36
N ILE A 59 -5.08 -2.48 -2.15
CA ILE A 59 -3.81 -3.13 -1.84
C ILE A 59 -4.00 -4.05 -0.63
N TRP A 60 -3.59 -5.30 -0.77
CA TRP A 60 -3.60 -6.28 0.32
C TRP A 60 -2.18 -6.53 0.81
N VAL A 61 -1.97 -6.39 2.11
CA VAL A 61 -0.67 -6.69 2.74
C VAL A 61 -0.91 -7.68 3.90
N PRO A 62 -0.50 -8.96 3.77
CA PRO A 62 -0.94 -10.05 4.64
C PRO A 62 -0.31 -10.04 6.04
N GLU A 63 0.94 -9.62 6.18
CA GLU A 63 1.68 -9.74 7.45
C GLU A 63 1.67 -8.46 8.29
N PHE A 64 0.49 -8.02 8.68
CA PHE A 64 0.35 -7.05 9.75
C PHE A 64 0.56 -7.73 11.13
N ALA A 65 1.73 -8.37 11.32
CA ALA A 65 2.00 -9.41 12.33
C ALA A 65 1.85 -9.03 13.82
N ARG A 66 1.36 -7.84 14.16
CA ARG A 66 1.06 -7.43 15.55
C ARG A 66 -0.36 -6.93 15.76
N THR A 67 -1.17 -6.99 14.73
CA THR A 67 -2.38 -6.22 14.64
C THR A 67 -3.33 -7.03 13.77
N SER A 68 -4.49 -7.42 14.30
CA SER A 68 -5.41 -8.38 13.66
C SER A 68 -6.03 -7.89 12.33
N PHE A 69 -5.53 -6.80 11.72
CA PHE A 69 -6.06 -6.22 10.50
C PHE A 69 -5.57 -7.02 9.30
N HIS A 70 -6.46 -7.87 8.81
CA HIS A 70 -6.39 -8.46 7.48
C HIS A 70 -7.31 -7.64 6.59
N VAL A 71 -6.85 -6.46 6.15
CA VAL A 71 -7.69 -5.51 5.42
C VAL A 71 -7.07 -5.14 4.08
N TRP A 72 -7.95 -4.99 3.09
CA TRP A 72 -7.61 -4.27 1.87
C TRP A 72 -7.53 -2.78 2.19
N PHE A 73 -6.41 -2.14 1.86
CA PHE A 73 -6.33 -0.69 1.80
C PHE A 73 -7.00 -0.23 0.51
N GLU A 74 -8.02 0.62 0.59
CA GLU A 74 -8.86 1.03 -0.53
C GLU A 74 -8.87 2.56 -0.65
N ALA A 75 -8.61 3.09 -1.85
CA ALA A 75 -8.89 4.50 -2.10
C ALA A 75 -10.40 4.70 -2.38
N PRO A 76 -11.04 5.76 -1.84
CA PRO A 76 -10.44 6.92 -1.18
C PRO A 76 -10.35 6.81 0.36
N GLN A 77 -10.64 5.66 0.97
CA GLN A 77 -10.57 5.51 2.43
C GLN A 77 -9.12 5.67 2.96
N GLN A 78 -8.14 5.23 2.17
CA GLN A 78 -6.73 5.51 2.36
C GLN A 78 -6.17 6.21 1.11
N SER A 79 -5.15 7.04 1.32
CA SER A 79 -4.44 7.68 0.22
C SER A 79 -3.17 6.92 -0.13
N PHE A 80 -2.86 6.82 -1.42
CA PHE A 80 -1.64 6.21 -1.94
C PHE A 80 -0.74 7.30 -2.53
N ASP A 81 0.50 7.38 -2.04
CA ASP A 81 1.51 8.29 -2.55
C ASP A 81 2.73 7.48 -3.01
N PHE A 82 3.09 7.60 -4.28
CA PHE A 82 4.35 7.06 -4.77
C PHE A 82 5.46 8.09 -4.55
N ALA A 83 6.51 7.69 -3.83
CA ALA A 83 7.57 8.60 -3.43
C ALA A 83 8.31 9.17 -4.67
N PRO A 84 8.76 10.45 -4.63
CA PRO A 84 9.40 11.09 -5.79
C PRO A 84 10.68 10.39 -6.27
N ASN A 85 11.35 9.63 -5.40
CA ASN A 85 12.55 8.87 -5.74
C ASN A 85 12.23 7.51 -6.41
N GLY A 86 10.96 7.18 -6.64
CA GLY A 86 10.53 5.98 -7.34
C GLY A 86 10.67 4.66 -6.57
N THR A 87 11.05 4.71 -5.29
CA THR A 87 11.42 3.49 -4.55
C THR A 87 10.36 2.95 -3.60
N MET A 88 9.28 3.71 -3.35
CA MET A 88 8.35 3.36 -2.29
C MET A 88 6.94 3.85 -2.57
N LEU A 89 5.97 2.96 -2.40
CA LEU A 89 4.56 3.32 -2.29
C LEU A 89 4.19 3.50 -0.81
N LYS A 90 3.63 4.65 -0.46
CA LYS A 90 3.13 4.94 0.88
C LYS A 90 1.60 4.90 0.88
N ILE A 91 1.04 4.10 1.76
CA ILE A 91 -0.39 4.08 2.09
C ILE A 91 -0.56 4.86 3.38
N ARG A 92 -1.44 5.85 3.41
CA ARG A 92 -1.75 6.62 4.62
C ARG A 92 -3.23 6.49 4.95
N ASN A 93 -3.50 6.24 6.22
CA ASN A 93 -4.84 6.39 6.79
C ASN A 93 -4.80 7.52 7.81
N THR A 94 -5.71 8.49 7.65
CA THR A 94 -5.91 9.55 8.65
C THR A 94 -6.58 8.96 9.88
N ALA A 95 -6.33 9.54 11.05
CA ALA A 95 -7.02 9.11 12.26
C ALA A 95 -8.54 9.27 12.07
N HIS A 96 -9.32 8.28 12.50
CA HIS A 96 -10.78 8.32 12.41
C HIS A 96 -11.40 7.75 13.70
N GLY A 97 -12.15 8.58 14.43
CA GLY A 97 -12.67 8.23 15.76
C GLY A 97 -11.55 7.85 16.71
N ASN A 98 -11.64 6.65 17.32
CA ASN A 98 -10.62 6.13 18.23
C ASN A 98 -9.46 5.42 17.51
N ALA A 99 -9.50 5.27 16.17
CA ALA A 99 -8.43 4.65 15.41
C ALA A 99 -7.32 5.67 15.13
N GLY A 100 -6.11 5.40 15.62
CA GLY A 100 -4.94 6.23 15.35
C GLY A 100 -4.55 6.21 13.87
N ALA A 101 -3.98 7.32 13.41
CA ALA A 101 -3.42 7.39 12.06
C ALA A 101 -2.34 6.32 11.88
N TYR A 102 -2.24 5.75 10.68
CA TYR A 102 -1.17 4.81 10.36
C TYR A 102 -0.63 5.02 8.95
N THR A 103 0.57 4.51 8.72
CA THR A 103 1.24 4.51 7.42
C THR A 103 1.82 3.14 7.14
N VAL A 104 1.66 2.70 5.89
CA VAL A 104 2.34 1.51 5.34
C VAL A 104 3.26 1.97 4.23
N GLY A 105 4.55 1.62 4.29
CA GLY A 105 5.51 1.83 3.22
C GLY A 105 5.87 0.50 2.57
N LEU A 106 5.66 0.40 1.26
CA LEU A 106 5.99 -0.75 0.44
C LEU A 106 7.19 -0.42 -0.45
N LYS A 107 8.20 -1.29 -0.45
CA LYS A 107 9.42 -1.12 -1.24
C LYS A 107 9.78 -2.41 -1.96
N PRO A 108 10.42 -2.34 -3.14
CA PRO A 108 11.10 -3.49 -3.73
C PRO A 108 12.08 -4.11 -2.72
N LEU A 109 12.33 -5.42 -2.87
CA LEU A 109 13.35 -6.15 -2.09
C LEU A 109 14.76 -5.64 -2.39
#